data_AF-A0A0W0GFD3-F1
#
_entry.id   AF-A0A0W0GFD3-F1
#
_cell.length_a   1.000
_cell.length_b   1.000
_cell.length_c   1.000
_cell.angle_alpha   90.00
_cell.angle_beta   90.00
_cell.angle_gamma   90.00
#
_symmetry.space_group_name_H-M   'P 1'
#
loop_
_entity.id
_entity.type
_entity.pdbx_description
1 polymer ?
#
loop_
_entity_poly.entity_id
_entity_poly.type
_entity_poly.pdbx_seq_one_letter_code
_entity_poly.pdbx_strand_id
1 'polypeptide(L)'
;MANTSTITKIETFRVPPRWLLVRVETSDGIIGWGEGTLEGHTEAVEGGFKDLTERFVGVDPDNILDIWQTAYMGRFYRGGPVLMSALSGLDIALWDIKGKKLGVPVWQLLGGKVRDRIK
;
A
#
# COMPACT_ATOMS: atom_id res chain seq x y z
N MET A 1 -0.69 -12.20 -24.83
CA MET A 1 0.18 -11.32 -24.02
C MET A 1 -0.51 -11.18 -22.68
N ALA A 2 0.12 -11.58 -21.57
CA ALA A 2 -0.51 -11.49 -20.26
C ALA A 2 -0.90 -10.03 -20.01
N ASN A 3 -2.17 -9.79 -19.68
CA ASN A 3 -2.66 -8.44 -19.42
C ASN A 3 -1.99 -7.96 -18.13
N THR A 4 -0.96 -7.12 -18.22
CA THR A 4 -0.23 -6.63 -17.06
C THR A 4 -1.15 -5.70 -16.28
N SER A 5 -1.54 -6.11 -15.07
CA SER A 5 -2.28 -5.26 -14.15
C SER A 5 -1.42 -4.05 -13.78
N THR A 6 -2.02 -2.88 -13.70
CA THR A 6 -1.33 -1.63 -13.36
C THR A 6 -2.15 -0.85 -12.34
N ILE A 7 -1.49 -0.12 -11.45
CA ILE A 7 -2.15 0.78 -10.51
C ILE A 7 -2.80 1.93 -11.30
N THR A 8 -4.10 2.12 -11.14
CA THR A 8 -4.85 3.19 -11.82
C THR A 8 -5.18 4.35 -10.89
N LYS A 9 -5.33 4.08 -9.59
CA LYS A 9 -5.68 5.09 -8.59
C LYS A 9 -5.10 4.75 -7.22
N ILE A 10 -4.64 5.77 -6.52
CA ILE A 10 -4.30 5.73 -5.09
C ILE A 10 -5.07 6.88 -4.42
N GLU A 11 -5.93 6.57 -3.47
CA GLU A 11 -6.84 7.53 -2.85
C GLU A 11 -6.94 7.32 -1.35
N THR A 12 -6.93 8.40 -0.58
CA THR A 12 -7.01 8.38 0.88
C THR A 12 -8.41 8.75 1.39
N PHE A 13 -8.77 8.18 2.53
CA PHE A 13 -10.05 8.39 3.21
C PHE A 13 -9.78 8.68 4.69
N ARG A 14 -10.16 9.89 5.12
CA ARG A 14 -10.21 10.21 6.55
C ARG A 14 -11.45 9.56 7.16
N VAL A 15 -11.25 8.66 8.12
CA VAL A 15 -12.35 7.94 8.79
C VAL A 15 -12.35 8.33 10.27
N PRO A 16 -13.47 8.86 10.81
CA PRO A 16 -13.57 9.17 12.23
C PRO A 16 -13.27 7.95 13.12
N PRO A 17 -12.63 8.14 14.29
CA PRO A 17 -12.26 9.43 14.87
C PRO A 17 -10.93 10.00 14.36
N ARG A 18 -10.04 9.18 13.77
CA ARG A 18 -8.66 9.62 13.43
C ARG A 18 -7.92 8.75 12.41
N TRP A 19 -8.60 7.84 11.73
CA TRP A 19 -7.95 6.91 10.80
C TRP A 19 -7.73 7.54 9.44
N LEU A 20 -6.66 7.13 8.78
CA LEU A 20 -6.38 7.43 7.38
C LEU A 20 -6.24 6.12 6.61
N LEU A 21 -7.31 5.72 5.93
CA LEU A 21 -7.30 4.56 5.05
C LEU A 21 -6.82 4.98 3.66
N VAL A 22 -6.21 4.04 2.93
CA VAL A 22 -5.86 4.19 1.53
C VAL A 22 -6.47 3.07 0.72
N ARG A 23 -7.01 3.42 -0.44
CA ARG A 23 -7.52 2.51 -1.46
C ARG A 23 -6.61 2.59 -2.68
N VAL A 24 -6.18 1.43 -3.17
CA VAL A 24 -5.43 1.28 -4.42
C VAL A 24 -6.29 0.50 -5.39
N GLU A 25 -6.55 1.07 -6.56
CA GLU A 25 -7.30 0.42 -7.65
C GLU A 25 -6.35 0.00 -8.76
N THR A 26 -6.62 -1.15 -9.38
CA THR A 26 -5.84 -1.68 -10.49
C THR A 26 -6.66 -1.72 -11.79
N SER A 27 -5.98 -1.81 -12.93
CA SER A 27 -6.60 -1.83 -14.27
C SER A 27 -7.45 -3.08 -14.55
N ASP A 28 -7.23 -4.16 -13.82
CA ASP A 28 -8.05 -5.37 -13.81
C ASP A 28 -9.16 -5.36 -12.75
N GLY A 29 -9.38 -4.22 -12.09
CA GLY A 29 -10.51 -3.98 -11.18
C GLY A 29 -10.34 -4.53 -9.76
N ILE A 30 -9.15 -5.03 -9.41
CA ILE A 30 -8.83 -5.45 -8.04
C ILE A 30 -8.59 -4.19 -7.20
N ILE A 31 -9.10 -4.21 -5.96
CA ILE A 31 -8.97 -3.09 -5.03
C ILE A 31 -8.24 -3.58 -3.78
N GLY A 32 -7.14 -2.92 -3.45
CA GLY A 32 -6.40 -3.07 -2.21
C GLY A 32 -6.75 -2.01 -1.20
N TRP A 33 -6.79 -2.38 0.08
CA TRP A 33 -6.94 -1.47 1.20
C TRP A 33 -5.73 -1.53 2.11
N GLY A 34 -5.29 -0.36 2.55
CA GLY A 34 -4.26 -0.20 3.57
C GLY A 34 -4.58 0.93 4.53
N GLU A 35 -3.75 1.07 5.55
CA GLU A 35 -3.88 2.09 6.57
C GLU A 35 -2.55 2.82 6.75
N GLY A 36 -2.59 4.14 6.62
CA GLY A 36 -1.46 5.04 6.81
C GLY A 36 -1.63 5.98 8.00
N THR A 37 -2.37 5.57 9.03
CA THR A 37 -2.68 6.44 10.18
C THR A 37 -1.39 6.93 10.86
N LEU A 38 -1.28 8.25 11.02
CA LEU A 38 -0.32 8.92 11.90
C LEU A 38 -1.08 9.99 12.68
N GLU A 39 -1.46 9.65 13.91
CA GLU A 39 -2.34 10.49 14.72
C GLU A 39 -1.78 11.91 14.86
N GLY A 40 -2.63 12.92 14.59
CA GLY A 40 -2.24 14.34 14.64
C GLY A 40 -1.49 14.88 13.41
N HIS A 41 -1.21 14.04 12.41
CA HIS A 41 -0.41 14.41 11.24
C HIS A 41 -1.03 13.95 9.90
N THR A 42 -2.36 13.78 9.85
CA THR A 42 -3.10 13.26 8.69
C THR A 42 -2.77 14.00 7.39
N GLU A 43 -2.77 15.33 7.42
CA GLU A 43 -2.46 16.19 6.27
C GLU A 43 -1.05 15.93 5.71
N ALA A 44 -0.08 15.70 6.59
CA ALA A 44 1.29 15.41 6.18
C ALA A 44 1.38 14.04 5.49
N VAL A 45 0.67 13.04 6.01
CA VAL A 45 0.63 11.71 5.39
C VAL A 45 -0.11 11.72 4.06
N GLU A 46 -1.22 12.45 3.93
CA GLU A 46 -1.90 12.66 2.64
C GLU A 46 -0.96 13.30 1.61
N GLY A 47 -0.14 14.27 2.04
CA GLY A 47 0.94 14.81 1.21
C GLY A 47 1.95 13.74 0.77
N GLY A 48 2.31 12.82 1.66
CA GLY A 48 3.11 11.64 1.33
C GLY A 48 2.44 10.73 0.30
N PHE A 49 1.13 10.47 0.43
CA PHE A 49 0.38 9.68 -0.55
C PHE A 49 0.29 10.37 -1.91
N LYS A 50 0.14 11.70 -1.95
CA LYS A 50 0.14 12.44 -3.22
C LYS A 50 1.42 12.19 -4.03
N ASP A 51 2.57 12.24 -3.37
CA ASP A 51 3.86 11.92 -4.00
C ASP A 51 3.93 10.46 -4.48
N LEU A 52 3.48 9.50 -3.66
CA LEU A 52 3.42 8.10 -4.04
C LEU A 52 2.49 7.88 -5.25
N THR A 53 1.36 8.60 -5.33
CA THR A 53 0.44 8.57 -6.47
C THR A 53 1.11 9.03 -7.76
N GLU A 54 1.81 10.18 -7.73
CA GLU A 54 2.52 10.71 -8.89
C GLU A 54 3.58 9.72 -9.42
N ARG A 55 4.16 8.90 -8.53
CA ARG A 55 5.23 7.97 -8.87
C ARG A 55 4.77 6.58 -9.30
N PHE A 56 3.70 6.07 -8.72
CA PHE A 56 3.35 4.65 -8.82
C PHE A 56 2.06 4.37 -9.61
N VAL A 57 1.27 5.37 -9.99
CA VAL A 57 0.22 5.17 -10.99
C VAL A 57 0.86 4.71 -12.31
N GLY A 58 0.31 3.65 -12.91
CA GLY A 58 0.83 2.98 -14.10
C GLY A 58 1.85 1.86 -13.82
N VAL A 59 2.30 1.69 -12.58
CA VAL A 59 3.24 0.62 -12.18
C VAL A 59 2.48 -0.68 -11.90
N ASP A 60 3.13 -1.81 -12.17
CA ASP A 60 2.60 -3.14 -11.84
C ASP A 60 2.57 -3.35 -10.31
N PRO A 61 1.39 -3.57 -9.69
CA PRO A 61 1.27 -3.74 -8.25
C PRO A 61 1.92 -5.03 -7.73
N ASP A 62 2.23 -6.01 -8.59
CA ASP A 62 2.90 -7.23 -8.15
C ASP A 62 4.38 -7.01 -7.77
N ASN A 63 4.98 -5.91 -8.21
CA ASN A 63 6.37 -5.52 -7.94
C ASN A 63 6.53 -4.83 -6.57
N ILE A 64 5.90 -5.38 -5.53
CA ILE A 64 5.83 -4.77 -4.18
C ILE A 64 7.21 -4.36 -3.66
N LEU A 65 8.21 -5.25 -3.75
CA LEU A 65 9.57 -4.95 -3.26
C LEU A 65 10.25 -3.83 -4.04
N ASP A 66 10.04 -3.77 -5.36
CA ASP A 66 10.59 -2.69 -6.19
C ASP A 66 9.94 -1.36 -5.84
N ILE A 67 8.61 -1.32 -5.71
CA ILE A 67 7.86 -0.13 -5.25
C ILE A 67 8.38 0.32 -3.87
N TRP A 68 8.53 -0.62 -2.93
CA TRP A 68 8.98 -0.33 -1.58
C TRP A 68 10.41 0.24 -1.56
N GLN A 69 11.34 -0.43 -2.25
CA GLN A 69 12.74 0.03 -2.35
C GLN A 69 12.82 1.37 -3.06
N THR A 70 12.07 1.55 -4.13
CA THR A 70 12.01 2.79 -4.91
C THR A 70 11.48 3.94 -4.04
N ALA A 71 10.41 3.73 -3.27
CA ALA A 71 9.84 4.71 -2.34
C ALA A 71 10.81 5.08 -1.21
N TYR A 72 11.45 4.08 -0.58
CA TYR A 72 12.31 4.29 0.58
C TYR A 72 13.73 4.77 0.21
N MET A 73 14.36 4.12 -0.76
CA MET A 73 15.76 4.34 -1.15
C MET A 73 15.92 5.36 -2.28
N GLY A 74 14.87 5.57 -3.09
CA GLY A 74 14.92 6.51 -4.22
C GLY A 74 14.95 7.98 -3.82
N ARG A 75 14.93 8.27 -2.51
CA ARG A 75 15.15 9.60 -1.95
C ARG A 75 16.50 9.69 -1.25
N PHE A 76 17.04 10.90 -1.20
CA PHE A 76 18.29 11.17 -0.48
C PHE A 76 18.10 11.01 1.04
N TYR A 77 17.14 11.74 1.61
CA TYR A 77 16.72 11.57 3.00
C TYR A 77 15.60 10.54 3.09
N ARG A 78 15.71 9.64 4.07
CA ARG A 78 14.87 8.44 4.15
C ARG A 78 14.02 8.43 5.40
N GLY A 79 12.81 7.90 5.24
CA GLY A 79 11.91 7.58 6.34
C GLY A 79 11.37 8.79 7.10
N GLY A 80 11.37 8.69 8.42
CA GLY A 80 10.58 9.57 9.29
C GLY A 80 9.11 9.13 9.35
N PRO A 81 8.35 9.61 10.35
CA PRO A 81 7.02 9.08 10.63
C PRO A 81 6.05 9.31 9.47
N VAL A 82 6.11 10.47 8.81
CA VAL A 82 5.20 10.82 7.71
C VAL A 82 5.39 9.90 6.49
N LEU A 83 6.62 9.80 5.98
CA LEU A 83 6.89 9.01 4.77
C LEU A 83 6.72 7.51 5.03
N MET A 84 7.11 7.03 6.22
CA MET A 84 6.93 5.62 6.57
C MET A 84 5.46 5.26 6.78
N SER A 85 4.63 6.15 7.33
CA SER A 85 3.18 5.92 7.43
C SER A 85 2.51 5.85 6.06
N ALA A 86 2.85 6.75 5.14
CA ALA A 86 2.34 6.70 3.77
C ALA A 86 2.79 5.41 3.05
N LEU A 87 4.07 5.08 3.13
CA LEU A 87 4.62 3.86 2.53
C LEU A 87 4.00 2.60 3.13
N SER A 88 3.79 2.55 4.45
CA SER A 88 3.12 1.43 5.12
C SER A 88 1.70 1.22 4.58
N GLY A 89 0.91 2.28 4.44
CA GLY A 89 -0.45 2.16 3.91
C GLY A 89 -0.46 1.66 2.47
N LEU A 90 0.47 2.12 1.63
CA LEU A 90 0.64 1.60 0.27
C LEU A 90 1.04 0.11 0.28
N ASP A 91 2.03 -0.28 1.06
CA ASP A 91 2.52 -1.67 1.16
C ASP A 91 1.41 -2.64 1.57
N ILE A 92 0.62 -2.29 2.60
CA ILE A 92 -0.53 -3.08 3.04
C ILE A 92 -1.54 -3.26 1.89
N ALA A 93 -1.87 -2.18 1.17
CA ALA A 93 -2.82 -2.23 0.06
C ALA A 93 -2.32 -3.11 -1.10
N LEU A 94 -1.02 -3.07 -1.40
CA LEU A 94 -0.41 -3.91 -2.43
C LEU A 94 -0.42 -5.39 -2.04
N TRP A 95 -0.14 -5.71 -0.77
CA TRP A 95 -0.27 -7.08 -0.26
C TRP A 95 -1.72 -7.58 -0.26
N ASP A 96 -2.68 -6.71 0.05
CA ASP A 96 -4.10 -7.02 -0.07
C ASP A 96 -4.51 -7.32 -1.53
N ILE A 97 -4.04 -6.52 -2.49
CA ILE A 97 -4.21 -6.80 -3.94
C ILE A 97 -3.64 -8.17 -4.30
N LYS A 98 -2.40 -8.46 -3.90
CA LYS A 98 -1.74 -9.72 -4.23
C LYS A 98 -2.47 -10.92 -3.64
N GLY A 99 -2.94 -10.82 -2.39
CA GLY A 99 -3.77 -11.85 -1.75
C GLY A 99 -5.07 -12.09 -2.50
N LYS A 100 -5.80 -11.02 -2.84
CA LYS A 100 -7.05 -11.10 -3.62
C LYS A 100 -6.83 -11.69 -5.01
N LYS A 101 -5.79 -11.26 -5.71
CA LYS A 101 -5.42 -11.75 -7.05
C LYS A 101 -5.14 -13.25 -7.06
N LEU A 102 -4.50 -13.75 -6.00
CA LEU A 102 -4.16 -15.17 -5.85
C LEU A 102 -5.21 -16.00 -5.10
N GLY A 103 -6.29 -15.37 -4.62
CA GLY A 103 -7.35 -16.07 -3.89
C GLY A 103 -6.92 -16.65 -2.54
N VAL A 104 -5.88 -16.09 -1.90
CA VAL A 104 -5.32 -16.59 -0.64
C VAL A 104 -5.13 -15.46 0.36
N PRO A 105 -5.23 -15.73 1.67
CA PRO A 105 -4.92 -14.73 2.68
C PRO A 105 -3.42 -14.42 2.71
N VAL A 106 -3.05 -13.17 3.02
CA VAL A 106 -1.65 -12.69 2.98
C VAL A 106 -0.69 -13.56 3.77
N TRP A 107 -1.10 -14.09 4.93
CA TRP A 107 -0.24 -14.98 5.73
C TRP A 107 0.16 -16.28 5.00
N GLN A 108 -0.61 -16.76 4.01
CA GLN A 108 -0.19 -17.89 3.17
C GLN A 108 0.94 -17.49 2.23
N LEU A 109 0.90 -16.27 1.69
CA LEU A 109 1.97 -15.72 0.86
C LEU A 109 3.27 -15.54 1.65
N LEU A 110 3.17 -15.30 2.96
CA LEU A 110 4.30 -15.14 3.87
C LEU A 110 4.84 -16.47 4.43
N GLY A 111 4.48 -17.60 3.83
CA GLY A 111 5.02 -18.92 4.20
C GLY A 111 4.08 -19.79 5.05
N GLY A 112 2.83 -19.37 5.26
CA GLY A 112 1.81 -20.18 5.92
C GLY A 112 1.73 -19.99 7.43
N LYS A 113 0.78 -20.70 8.05
CA LYS A 113 0.51 -20.56 9.49
C LYS A 113 1.62 -21.21 10.33
N VAL A 114 2.04 -20.51 11.38
CA VAL A 114 2.94 -21.05 12.43
C VAL A 114 2.21 -21.32 13.75
N ARG A 115 0.91 -21.01 13.81
CA ARG A 115 0.00 -21.20 14.94
C ARG A 115 -1.45 -21.08 14.45
N ASP A 116 -2.40 -21.61 15.22
CA ASP A 116 -3.83 -21.55 14.86
C ASP A 116 -4.55 -20.28 15.33
N ARG A 117 -4.01 -19.57 16.33
CA ARG A 117 -4.59 -18.32 16.86
C ARG A 117 -3.52 -17.39 17.47
N ILE A 118 -3.74 -16.08 17.38
CA ILE A 118 -3.03 -15.04 18.15
C ILE A 118 -3.87 -14.72 19.39
N LYS A 119 -3.23 -14.65 20.57
CA LYS A 119 -3.89 -14.31 21.84
C LYS A 119 -4.05 -12.81 21.99
#